data_AF-A0A1X6N838-F1
#
_entry.id   AF-A0A1X6N838-F1
#
_cell.length_a   1.000
_cell.length_b   1.000
_cell.length_c   1.000
_cell.angle_alpha   90.00
_cell.angle_beta   90.00
_cell.angle_gamma   90.00
#
_symmetry.space_group_name_H-M   'P 1'
#
loop_
_entity.id
_entity.type
_entity.pdbx_description
1 polymer ?
#
loop_
_entity_poly.entity_id
_entity_poly.type
_entity_poly.pdbx_seq_one_letter_code
_entity_poly.pdbx_strand_id
1 'polypeptide(L)' 'HLFRLGKADSARCSCGTDDETVIHFLLRCPNWKRARAPLRRAFPPSNLQLRTLLSDPNALPHLFDYIKATGRFAAG' A
#
# COMPACT_ATOMS: atom_id res chain seq x y z
N HIS A 1 5.64 -10.17 0.50
CA HIS A 1 4.65 -10.43 1.58
C HIS A 1 3.57 -11.40 1.12
N LEU A 2 2.87 -11.12 0.01
CA LEU A 2 1.88 -12.04 -0.56
C LEU A 2 2.47 -13.41 -0.99
N PHE A 3 3.70 -13.43 -1.49
CA PHE A 3 4.44 -14.67 -1.78
C PHE A 3 4.52 -15.62 -0.59
N ARG A 4 4.83 -15.10 0.60
CA ARG A 4 4.89 -15.90 1.85
C ARG A 4 3.53 -16.48 2.25
N LEU A 5 2.44 -15.89 1.77
CA LEU A 5 1.07 -16.34 2.01
C LEU A 5 0.54 -17.24 0.87
N GLY A 6 1.36 -17.56 -0.14
CA GLY A 6 0.94 -18.33 -1.31
C GLY A 6 -0.08 -17.60 -2.20
N LYS A 7 -0.16 -16.25 -2.12
CA LYS A 7 -1.11 -15.42 -2.88
C LYS A 7 -0.47 -14.64 -4.04
N ALA A 8 0.82 -14.87 -4.28
CA ALA A 8 1.56 -14.32 -5.42
C ALA A 8 2.68 -15.29 -5.80
N ASP A 9 2.99 -15.39 -7.08
CA ASP A 9 4.00 -16.33 -7.59
C ASP A 9 5.44 -15.88 -7.32
N SER A 10 5.64 -14.59 -7.01
CA SER A 10 6.95 -14.02 -6.74
C SER A 10 6.94 -13.07 -5.55
N ALA A 11 8.06 -13.05 -4.81
CA ALA A 11 8.31 -12.05 -3.77
C ALA A 11 8.59 -10.65 -4.35
N ARG A 12 9.10 -10.60 -5.59
CA ARG A 12 9.48 -9.37 -6.30
C ARG A 12 8.23 -8.56 -6.65
N CYS A 13 8.23 -7.26 -6.38
CA CYS A 13 7.14 -6.40 -6.84
C CYS A 13 7.23 -6.19 -8.36
N SER A 14 6.08 -6.10 -9.02
CA SER A 14 5.99 -5.83 -10.47
C SER A 14 6.53 -4.45 -10.89
N CYS A 15 6.84 -3.58 -9.93
CA CYS A 15 7.53 -2.32 -10.20
C CYS A 15 9.02 -2.49 -10.52
N GLY A 16 9.59 -3.67 -10.25
CA GLY A 16 10.98 -4.02 -10.53
C GLY A 16 12.02 -3.55 -9.51
N THR A 17 11.69 -2.63 -8.59
CA THR A 17 12.68 -2.01 -7.69
C THR A 17 12.96 -2.81 -6.41
N ASP A 18 11.94 -3.38 -5.78
CA ASP A 18 12.07 -4.10 -4.50
C ASP A 18 11.14 -5.31 -4.45
N ASP A 19 11.29 -6.10 -3.39
CA ASP A 19 10.28 -7.08 -2.99
C ASP A 19 9.00 -6.39 -2.52
N GLU A 20 7.86 -7.04 -2.78
CA GLU A 20 6.56 -6.54 -2.37
C GLU A 20 6.37 -6.73 -0.86
N THR A 21 6.83 -5.76 -0.07
CA THR A 21 6.61 -5.67 1.37
C THR A 21 5.43 -4.75 1.70
N VAL A 22 4.91 -4.79 2.95
CA VAL A 22 3.86 -3.86 3.38
C VAL A 22 4.33 -2.41 3.25
N ILE A 23 5.57 -2.12 3.65
CA ILE A 23 6.18 -0.79 3.51
C ILE A 23 6.29 -0.40 2.04
N HIS A 24 6.77 -1.30 1.19
CA HIS A 24 6.90 -1.02 -0.23
C HIS A 24 5.52 -0.72 -0.83
N PHE A 25 4.53 -1.60 -0.62
CA PHE A 25 3.16 -1.41 -1.08
C PHE A 25 2.58 -0.08 -0.61
N LEU A 26 2.49 0.13 0.72
CA LEU A 26 1.82 1.30 1.31
C LEU A 26 2.55 2.61 1.08
N LEU A 27 3.89 2.65 1.05
CA LEU A 27 4.65 3.91 1.10
C LEU A 27 5.54 4.19 -0.12
N ARG A 28 6.08 3.18 -0.80
CA ARG A 28 7.20 3.38 -1.75
C ARG A 28 6.89 3.03 -3.21
N CYS A 29 6.03 2.04 -3.44
CA CYS A 29 5.85 1.42 -4.75
C CYS A 29 5.41 2.42 -5.82
N PRO A 30 6.17 2.62 -6.91
CA PRO A 30 5.81 3.61 -7.92
C PRO A 30 4.53 3.24 -8.69
N ASN A 31 4.23 1.95 -8.86
CA ASN A 31 3.01 1.47 -9.52
C ASN A 31 1.75 2.04 -8.85
N TRP A 32 1.79 2.16 -7.52
CA TRP A 32 0.64 2.62 -6.73
C TRP A 32 0.68 4.12 -6.42
N LYS A 33 1.58 4.89 -7.05
CA LYS A 33 1.73 6.33 -6.78
C LYS A 33 0.43 7.11 -7.02
N ARG A 34 -0.31 6.81 -8.11
CA ARG A 34 -1.59 7.46 -8.43
C ARG A 34 -2.67 7.09 -7.42
N ALA A 35 -2.85 5.80 -7.14
CA ALA A 35 -3.81 5.31 -6.14
C ALA A 35 -3.53 5.88 -4.73
N ARG A 36 -2.25 6.11 -4.39
CA ARG A 36 -1.84 6.66 -3.10
C ARG A 36 -1.97 8.18 -2.99
N ALA A 37 -2.16 8.91 -4.10
CA ALA A 37 -2.22 10.36 -4.07
C ALA A 37 -3.34 10.92 -3.17
N PRO A 38 -4.58 10.37 -3.16
CA PRO A 38 -5.63 10.80 -2.23
C PRO A 38 -5.24 10.57 -0.77
N LEU A 39 -4.72 9.37 -0.44
CA LEU A 39 -4.21 9.05 0.89
C LEU A 39 -3.14 10.06 1.34
N ARG A 40 -2.21 10.44 0.45
CA ARG A 40 -1.19 11.44 0.76
C ARG A 40 -1.70 12.86 0.95
N ARG A 41 -2.83 13.22 0.33
CA ARG A 41 -3.43 14.55 0.50
C ARG A 41 -4.22 14.67 1.79
N ALA A 42 -4.71 13.55 2.31
CA ALA A 42 -5.44 13.50 3.58
C ALA A 42 -4.55 13.70 4.81
N PHE A 43 -3.23 13.51 4.69
CA PHE A 43 -2.28 13.59 5.82
C PHE A 43 -1.15 14.59 5.54
N PRO A 44 -0.69 15.33 6.57
CA PRO A 44 0.57 16.07 6.49
C PRO A 44 1.73 15.14 6.10
N PRO A 45 2.76 15.63 5.38
CA PRO A 45 3.92 14.82 4.97
C PRO A 45 4.60 14.06 6.11
N SER A 46 4.57 14.61 7.33
CA SER A 46 5.13 14.00 8.55
C SER A 46 4.35 12.77 9.05
N ASN A 47 3.07 12.64 8.69
CA ASN A 47 2.17 11.63 9.23
C ASN A 47 2.02 10.39 8.33
N LEU A 48 2.69 10.36 7.18
CA LEU A 48 2.63 9.20 6.28
C LEU A 48 3.59 8.07 6.69
N GLN A 49 3.54 7.69 7.97
CA GLN A 49 4.28 6.58 8.51
C GLN A 49 3.40 5.32 8.54
N LEU A 50 4.04 4.15 8.43
CA LEU A 50 3.33 2.87 8.49
C LEU A 50 2.48 2.76 9.76
N ARG A 51 3.03 3.18 10.90
CA ARG A 51 2.36 3.07 12.20
C ARG A 51 1.11 3.95 12.25
N THR A 52 1.17 5.18 11.73
CA THR A 52 0.02 6.09 11.64
C THR A 52 -1.09 5.52 10.76
N LEU A 53 -0.75 5.05 9.56
CA LEU A 53 -1.74 4.47 8.63
C LEU A 53 -2.49 3.28 9.22
N LEU A 54 -1.81 2.47 10.04
CA LEU A 54 -2.38 1.26 10.62
C LEU A 54 -3.03 1.46 11.99
N SER A 55 -2.83 2.60 12.65
CA SER A 55 -3.28 2.82 14.04
C SER A 55 -4.21 4.02 14.22
N ASP A 56 -4.19 5.01 13.31
CA ASP A 56 -5.07 6.19 13.39
C ASP A 56 -6.42 5.88 12.74
N PRO A 57 -7.54 5.91 13.51
CA PRO A 57 -8.88 5.69 12.96
C PRO A 57 -9.24 6.62 11.81
N ASN A 58 -8.68 7.84 11.75
CA ASN A 58 -8.91 8.78 10.67
C ASN A 58 -8.15 8.40 9.38
N ALA A 59 -7.07 7.62 9.50
CA ALA A 59 -6.30 7.11 8.37
C ALA A 59 -6.90 5.85 7.76
N LEU A 60 -7.61 5.05 8.54
CA LEU A 60 -8.17 3.77 8.09
C LEU A 60 -9.10 3.92 6.88
N PRO A 61 -10.08 4.85 6.80
CA PRO A 61 -10.92 5.00 5.62
C PRO A 61 -10.10 5.27 4.34
N HIS A 62 -9.16 6.21 4.41
CA HIS A 62 -8.29 6.55 3.28
C HIS A 62 -7.35 5.40 2.90
N LEU A 63 -6.89 4.63 3.88
CA LEU A 63 -6.08 3.43 3.66
C LEU A 63 -6.89 2.35 2.93
N PHE A 64 -8.13 2.09 3.35
CA PHE A 64 -9.00 1.11 2.71
C PHE A 64 -9.39 1.53 1.29
N ASP A 65 -9.66 2.80 1.05
CA ASP A 65 -9.90 3.32 -0.30
C ASP A 65 -8.67 3.16 -1.20
N TYR A 66 -7.48 3.43 -0.67
CA TYR A 66 -6.22 3.14 -1.37
C TYR A 66 -6.11 1.66 -1.72
N ILE A 67 -6.29 0.75 -0.76
CA ILE A 67 -6.21 -0.70 -0.96
C ILE A 67 -7.20 -1.14 -2.05
N LYS A 68 -8.45 -0.67 -1.97
CA LYS A 68 -9.50 -0.95 -2.96
C LYS A 68 -9.13 -0.44 -4.35
N ALA A 69 -8.63 0.78 -4.46
CA ALA A 69 -8.20 1.39 -5.71
C ALA A 69 -7.02 0.66 -6.37
N THR A 70 -6.18 -0.04 -5.60
CA THR A 70 -5.11 -0.85 -6.17
C THR A 70 -5.60 -2.15 -6.81
N GLY A 71 -6.77 -2.67 -6.41
CA GLY A 71 -7.26 -3.99 -6.82
C GLY A 71 -6.36 -5.16 -6.42
N ARG A 72 -5.25 -4.91 -5.70
CA ARG A 72 -4.17 -5.88 -5.49
C ARG A 72 -4.57 -7.12 -4.68
N PHE A 73 -5.62 -6.97 -3.86
CA PHE A 73 -6.17 -7.98 -2.97
C PHE A 73 -7.60 -8.39 -3.37
N ALA A 74 -8.09 -7.96 -4.53
CA ALA A 74 -9.35 -8.49 -5.04
C ALA A 74 -9.19 -10.01 -5.26
N ALA A 75 -10.21 -10.78 -4.86
CA ALA A 75 -10.24 -12.21 -5.13
C ALA A 75 -10.19 -12.42 -6.65
N GLY A 76 -9.15 -13.11 -7.12
CA GLY A 76 -9.17 -13.79 -8.41
C GLY A 76 -9.91 -15.10 -8.28
#